data_AF-A0A2A9DLH5-F1
#
_entry.id   AF-A0A2A9DLH5-F1
#
_cell.length_a   1.000
_cell.length_b   1.000
_cell.length_c   1.000
_cell.angle_alpha   90.00
_cell.angle_beta   90.00
_cell.angle_gamma   90.00
#
_symmetry.space_group_name_H-M   'P 1'
#
loop_
_entity.id
_entity.type
_entity.pdbx_description
1 polymer ?
#
loop_
_entity_poly.entity_id
_entity_poly.type
_entity_poly.pdbx_seq_one_letter_code
_entity_poly.pdbx_strand_id
1 'polypeptide(L)'
;MDFTAEIATRFGGMTEVDDSWSLPADGVDVHFIVGRDGADSPRQFAVAVRPVSDAIAPCHEFARDETRSAAMLTADPVAVEAVLRMLLNTEVREVQLEEVTRQRAVGSVLIDDQRKDFVLRIPATLKPVRHAQQGYTTPPLHAVRGDWVIAEMYWDVG
;
A
#
# COMPACT_ATOMS: atom_id res chain seq x y z
N MET A 1 23.39 3.74 2.75
CA MET A 1 22.32 2.74 2.72
C MET A 1 21.22 3.32 1.85
N ASP A 2 20.53 2.51 1.04
CA ASP A 2 19.35 3.01 0.33
C ASP A 2 18.27 3.43 1.35
N PHE A 3 17.64 4.57 1.13
CA PHE A 3 16.67 5.16 2.06
C PHE A 3 15.48 4.22 2.27
N THR A 4 15.02 3.56 1.21
CA THR A 4 13.88 2.64 1.30
C THR A 4 14.24 1.36 2.04
N ALA A 5 15.42 0.79 1.77
CA ALA A 5 15.96 -0.36 2.51
C ALA A 5 16.14 -0.07 4.02
N GLU A 6 16.66 1.11 4.38
CA GLU A 6 16.81 1.50 5.78
C GLU A 6 15.46 1.53 6.51
N ILE A 7 14.46 2.14 5.89
CA ILE A 7 13.12 2.24 6.47
C ILE A 7 12.47 0.86 6.58
N ALA A 8 12.64 -0.02 5.59
CA ALA A 8 12.13 -1.37 5.62
C ALA A 8 12.69 -2.18 6.80
N THR A 9 13.99 -2.10 7.05
CA THR A 9 14.62 -2.74 8.21
C THR A 9 14.10 -2.16 9.52
N ARG A 10 14.04 -0.84 9.63
CA ARG A 10 13.70 -0.16 10.89
C ARG A 10 12.22 -0.21 11.25
N PHE A 11 11.33 -0.10 10.26
CA PHE A 11 9.88 0.04 10.48
C PHE A 11 9.07 -1.11 9.90
N GLY A 12 9.60 -1.84 8.93
CA GLY A 12 8.99 -3.04 8.34
C GLY A 12 9.33 -4.34 9.07
N GLY A 13 10.26 -4.31 10.03
CA GLY A 13 10.65 -5.49 10.82
C GLY A 13 11.45 -6.52 10.00
N MET A 14 12.11 -6.07 8.94
CA MET A 14 12.91 -6.93 8.06
C MET A 14 14.35 -7.01 8.54
N THR A 15 14.89 -8.23 8.60
CA THR A 15 16.33 -8.47 8.78
C THR A 15 17.06 -8.58 7.44
N GLU A 16 16.34 -8.95 6.37
CA GLU A 16 16.84 -9.03 5.00
C GLU A 16 15.79 -8.46 4.04
N VAL A 17 16.25 -7.76 3.01
CA VAL A 17 15.41 -7.24 1.92
C VAL A 17 15.67 -8.10 0.69
N ASP A 18 14.62 -8.73 0.17
CA ASP A 18 14.69 -9.65 -0.96
C ASP A 18 14.48 -8.91 -2.29
N ASP A 19 13.47 -8.04 -2.36
CA ASP A 19 13.10 -7.29 -3.56
C ASP A 19 12.35 -5.99 -3.21
N SER A 20 12.29 -5.06 -4.15
CA SER A 20 11.47 -3.86 -4.04
C SER A 20 11.03 -3.38 -5.42
N TRP A 21 9.83 -2.81 -5.49
CA TRP A 21 9.33 -2.18 -6.71
C TRP A 21 8.53 -0.93 -6.39
N SER A 22 8.38 -0.07 -7.40
CA SER A 22 7.54 1.11 -7.32
C SER A 22 6.29 1.00 -8.20
N LEU A 23 5.24 1.71 -7.82
CA LEU A 23 4.10 2.02 -8.68
C LEU A 23 4.24 3.44 -9.23
N PRO A 24 3.83 3.70 -10.48
CA PRO A 24 3.78 5.04 -11.01
C PRO A 24 2.71 5.86 -10.29
N ALA A 25 3.09 7.01 -9.75
CA ALA A 25 2.18 7.98 -9.14
C ALA A 25 2.73 9.40 -9.31
N ASP A 26 1.83 10.40 -9.36
CA ASP A 26 2.24 11.78 -9.60
C ASP A 26 2.84 12.42 -8.35
N GLY A 27 4.12 12.78 -8.41
CA GLY A 27 4.83 13.41 -7.29
C GLY A 27 4.99 12.54 -6.04
N VAL A 28 4.75 11.22 -6.14
CA VAL A 28 4.91 10.26 -5.04
C VAL A 28 5.64 9.01 -5.54
N ASP A 29 6.71 8.63 -4.86
CA ASP A 29 7.32 7.33 -5.08
C ASP A 29 6.64 6.29 -4.18
N VAL A 30 5.83 5.44 -4.77
CA VAL A 30 5.03 4.42 -4.07
C VAL A 30 5.79 3.12 -4.06
N HIS A 31 6.40 2.75 -2.94
CA HIS A 31 7.24 1.56 -2.84
C HIS A 31 6.54 0.41 -2.13
N PHE A 32 6.71 -0.78 -2.69
CA PHE A 32 6.50 -2.04 -2.00
C PHE A 32 7.85 -2.72 -1.85
N ILE A 33 8.18 -3.08 -0.62
CA ILE A 33 9.44 -3.70 -0.25
C ILE A 33 9.08 -5.05 0.34
N VAL A 34 9.78 -6.10 -0.10
CA VAL A 34 9.59 -7.45 0.40
C VAL A 34 10.91 -7.98 0.92
N GLY A 35 10.81 -8.80 1.95
CA GLY A 35 11.97 -9.31 2.65
C GLY A 35 11.56 -10.31 3.70
N ARG A 36 12.46 -10.54 4.66
CA ARG A 36 12.30 -11.56 5.69
C ARG A 36 12.54 -10.98 7.06
N ASP A 37 11.81 -11.49 8.06
CA ASP A 37 12.10 -11.20 9.45
C ASP A 37 13.11 -12.18 10.05
N GLY A 38 13.45 -11.99 11.33
CA GLY A 38 14.41 -12.86 12.03
C GLY A 38 13.95 -14.31 12.22
N ALA A 39 12.70 -14.63 11.88
CA ALA A 39 12.17 -16.00 11.86
C ALA A 39 12.04 -16.54 10.42
N ASP A 40 12.70 -15.91 9.44
CA ASP A 40 12.65 -16.27 8.01
C ASP A 40 11.24 -16.20 7.41
N SER A 41 10.32 -15.44 8.04
CA SER A 41 8.96 -15.29 7.54
C SER A 41 8.87 -14.16 6.52
N PRO A 42 8.15 -14.34 5.39
CA PRO A 42 8.05 -13.33 4.35
C PRO A 42 7.25 -12.12 4.82
N ARG A 43 7.86 -10.94 4.68
CA ARG A 43 7.31 -9.64 5.07
C ARG A 43 7.15 -8.73 3.87
N GLN A 44 6.21 -7.81 4.00
CA GLN A 44 6.05 -6.68 3.11
C GLN A 44 6.00 -5.39 3.92
N PHE A 45 6.60 -4.35 3.38
CA PHE A 45 6.50 -2.99 3.88
C PHE A 45 6.20 -2.06 2.71
N ALA A 46 5.09 -1.34 2.80
CA ALA A 46 4.66 -0.42 1.76
C ALA A 46 4.72 1.02 2.27
N VAL A 47 5.29 1.91 1.47
CA VAL A 47 5.63 3.27 1.88
C VAL A 47 5.41 4.24 0.72
N ALA A 48 4.88 5.42 1.04
CA ALA A 48 4.84 6.56 0.13
C ALA A 48 6.02 7.47 0.47
N VAL A 49 6.83 7.81 -0.53
CA VAL A 49 7.94 8.74 -0.39
C VAL A 49 7.63 10.00 -1.19
N ARG A 50 7.75 11.16 -0.53
CA ARG A 50 7.51 12.48 -1.11
C ARG A 50 8.68 13.41 -0.83
N PRO A 51 8.87 14.49 -1.62
CA PRO A 51 9.67 15.63 -1.20
C PRO A 51 9.20 16.17 0.15
N VAL A 52 10.13 16.64 0.99
CA VAL A 52 9.79 17.23 2.30
C VAL A 52 8.80 18.39 2.19
N SER A 53 8.84 19.17 1.09
CA SER A 53 7.92 20.29 0.85
C SER A 53 6.47 19.85 0.75
N ASP A 54 6.23 18.60 0.35
CA ASP A 54 4.91 18.02 0.08
C ASP A 54 4.60 16.86 1.03
N ALA A 55 5.31 16.77 2.16
CA ALA A 55 5.13 15.70 3.14
C ALA A 55 3.69 15.68 3.69
N ILE A 56 3.16 14.48 3.91
CA ILE A 56 1.87 14.31 4.58
C ILE A 56 2.01 14.54 6.10
N ALA A 57 0.89 14.45 6.83
CA ALA A 57 0.86 14.73 8.25
C ALA A 57 1.93 13.93 9.04
N PRO A 58 2.72 14.56 9.93
CA PRO A 58 3.81 13.90 10.64
C PRO A 58 3.43 12.67 11.47
N CYS A 59 2.17 12.57 11.91
CA CYS A 59 1.67 11.38 12.62
C CYS A 59 1.62 10.10 11.76
N HIS A 60 1.77 10.24 10.43
CA HIS A 60 1.82 9.12 9.49
C HIS A 60 3.23 8.85 8.96
N GLU A 61 4.21 9.68 9.35
CA GLU A 61 5.60 9.56 8.89
C GLU A 61 6.34 8.45 9.64
N PHE A 62 7.18 7.71 8.92
CA PHE A 62 8.14 6.77 9.49
C PHE A 62 9.51 7.44 9.67
N ALA A 63 9.99 8.08 8.61
CA ALA A 63 11.31 8.68 8.57
C ALA A 63 11.36 9.83 7.57
N ARG A 64 12.37 10.68 7.73
CA ARG A 64 12.70 11.75 6.79
C ARG A 64 14.19 11.99 6.74
N ASP A 65 14.66 12.45 5.59
CA ASP A 65 15.97 13.06 5.41
C ASP A 65 15.82 14.56 5.05
N GLU A 66 16.89 15.21 4.59
CA GLU A 66 16.88 16.63 4.21
C GLU A 66 15.96 16.94 3.02
N THR A 67 15.66 15.94 2.19
CA THR A 67 14.97 16.10 0.90
C THR A 67 13.66 15.33 0.81
N ARG A 68 13.51 14.22 1.55
CA ARG A 68 12.41 13.28 1.42
C ARG A 68 11.76 12.95 2.76
N SER A 69 10.46 12.68 2.71
CA SER A 69 9.64 12.15 3.80
C SER A 69 9.06 10.82 3.34
N ALA A 70 9.11 9.81 4.23
CA ALA A 70 8.56 8.49 4.00
C ALA A 70 7.45 8.21 5.01
N ALA A 71 6.26 7.90 4.51
CA ALA A 71 5.06 7.77 5.32
C ALA A 71 4.24 6.53 4.95
N MET A 72 3.23 6.23 5.77
CA MET A 72 2.28 5.15 5.50
C MET A 72 1.65 5.34 4.12
N LEU A 73 1.82 4.36 3.22
CA LEU A 73 1.21 4.40 1.88
C LEU A 73 -0.30 4.66 1.97
N THR A 74 -0.96 3.95 2.89
CA THR A 74 -2.40 4.04 3.17
C THR A 74 -2.87 5.41 3.68
N ALA A 75 -1.97 6.28 4.11
CA ALA A 75 -2.29 7.64 4.55
C ALA A 75 -2.09 8.69 3.45
N ASP A 76 -1.59 8.29 2.28
CA ASP A 76 -1.37 9.17 1.14
C ASP A 76 -2.42 8.91 0.06
N PRO A 77 -3.34 9.85 -0.21
CA PRO A 77 -4.40 9.65 -1.21
C PRO A 77 -3.87 9.32 -2.61
N VAL A 78 -2.73 9.90 -3.01
CA VAL A 78 -2.13 9.66 -4.34
C VAL A 78 -1.50 8.27 -4.40
N ALA A 79 -0.90 7.82 -3.30
CA ALA A 79 -0.36 6.47 -3.23
C ALA A 79 -1.47 5.41 -3.20
N VAL A 80 -2.55 5.66 -2.47
CA VAL A 80 -3.75 4.81 -2.46
C VAL A 80 -4.37 4.77 -3.87
N GLU A 81 -4.48 5.91 -4.54
CA GLU A 81 -4.94 6.00 -5.94
C GLU A 81 -4.12 5.09 -6.86
N ALA A 82 -2.79 5.11 -6.77
CA ALA A 82 -1.91 4.25 -7.57
C ALA A 82 -2.17 2.76 -7.32
N VAL A 83 -2.39 2.36 -6.06
CA VAL A 83 -2.73 0.97 -5.69
C VAL A 83 -4.12 0.59 -6.22
N LEU A 84 -5.10 1.48 -6.13
CA LEU A 84 -6.45 1.26 -6.67
C LEU A 84 -6.42 1.10 -8.20
N ARG A 85 -5.64 1.91 -8.92
CA ARG A 85 -5.44 1.76 -10.38
C ARG A 85 -4.84 0.41 -10.73
N MET A 86 -3.83 -0.03 -9.98
CA MET A 86 -3.22 -1.35 -10.15
C MET A 86 -4.26 -2.48 -9.96
N LEU A 87 -5.12 -2.39 -8.94
CA LEU A 87 -6.13 -3.40 -8.63
C LEU A 87 -7.29 -3.43 -9.63
N LEU A 88 -7.77 -2.26 -10.04
CA LEU A 88 -8.99 -2.12 -10.82
C LEU A 88 -8.74 -2.10 -12.33
N ASN A 89 -7.50 -1.83 -12.75
CA ASN A 89 -7.11 -1.66 -14.14
C ASN A 89 -8.03 -0.67 -14.87
N THR A 90 -8.40 0.42 -14.19
CA THR A 90 -9.25 1.50 -14.70
C THR A 90 -8.76 2.84 -14.18
N GLU A 91 -9.25 3.93 -14.77
CA GLU A 91 -9.02 5.26 -14.26
C GLU A 91 -9.77 5.47 -12.95
N VAL A 92 -9.05 5.92 -11.93
CA VAL A 92 -9.61 6.32 -10.64
C VAL A 92 -9.14 7.73 -10.32
N ARG A 93 -10.03 8.52 -9.69
CA ARG A 93 -9.82 9.93 -9.37
C ARG A 93 -10.40 10.26 -7.99
N GLU A 94 -9.99 11.37 -7.42
CA GLU A 94 -10.58 11.94 -6.20
C GLU A 94 -10.66 10.95 -5.01
N VAL A 95 -9.53 10.31 -4.69
CA VAL A 95 -9.45 9.49 -3.47
C VAL A 95 -9.58 10.38 -2.24
N GLN A 96 -10.55 10.07 -1.38
CA GLN A 96 -10.75 10.71 -0.08
C GLN A 96 -10.62 9.66 1.02
N LEU A 97 -9.77 9.92 2.02
CA LEU A 97 -9.48 8.97 3.09
C LEU A 97 -10.19 9.38 4.38
N GLU A 98 -10.79 8.40 5.05
CA GLU A 98 -11.55 8.58 6.30
C GLU A 98 -10.88 7.89 7.49
N GLU A 99 -10.44 6.64 7.31
CA GLU A 99 -9.69 5.88 8.32
C GLU A 99 -8.40 5.37 7.71
N VAL A 100 -7.27 5.65 8.36
CA VAL A 100 -5.96 5.21 7.91
C VAL A 100 -5.19 4.55 9.04
N THR A 101 -4.63 3.39 8.74
CA THR A 101 -3.64 2.68 9.57
C THR A 101 -2.54 2.18 8.64
N ARG A 102 -1.41 1.71 9.17
CA ARG A 102 -0.30 1.18 8.35
C ARG A 102 -0.71 0.11 7.32
N GLN A 103 -1.77 -0.64 7.60
CA GLN A 103 -2.19 -1.80 6.80
C GLN A 103 -3.58 -1.65 6.19
N ARG A 104 -4.28 -0.54 6.45
CA ARG A 104 -5.66 -0.34 6.01
C ARG A 104 -5.92 1.12 5.67
N ALA A 105 -6.58 1.36 4.55
CA ALA A 105 -7.22 2.63 4.22
C ALA A 105 -8.70 2.38 3.97
N VAL A 106 -9.55 3.24 4.54
CA VAL A 106 -10.99 3.31 4.24
C VAL A 106 -11.26 4.69 3.68
N GLY A 107 -12.08 4.75 2.65
CA GLY A 107 -12.38 6.00 2.00
C GLY A 107 -13.30 5.82 0.80
N SER A 108 -13.37 6.86 -0.01
CA SER A 108 -14.16 6.88 -1.23
C SER A 108 -13.32 7.29 -2.43
N VAL A 109 -13.72 6.82 -3.61
CA VAL A 109 -13.02 7.07 -4.88
C VAL A 109 -14.03 7.29 -5.99
N LEU A 110 -13.68 8.12 -6.98
CA LEU A 110 -14.49 8.34 -8.18
C LEU A 110 -14.03 7.41 -9.30
N ILE A 111 -14.93 6.59 -9.82
CA ILE A 111 -14.71 5.64 -10.92
C ILE A 111 -15.90 5.75 -11.88
N ASP A 112 -15.65 6.01 -13.16
CA ASP A 112 -16.70 6.20 -14.16
C ASP A 112 -17.80 7.19 -13.70
N ASP A 113 -17.36 8.29 -13.10
CA ASP A 113 -18.20 9.35 -12.49
C ASP A 113 -19.13 8.89 -11.35
N GLN A 114 -18.92 7.68 -10.81
CA GLN A 114 -19.61 7.16 -9.64
C GLN A 114 -18.67 7.14 -8.43
N ARG A 115 -19.11 7.76 -7.33
CA ARG A 115 -18.41 7.65 -6.04
C ARG A 115 -18.66 6.24 -5.48
N LYS A 116 -17.59 5.56 -5.08
CA LYS A 116 -17.64 4.24 -4.45
C LYS A 116 -16.78 4.23 -3.21
N ASP A 117 -17.29 3.60 -2.16
CA ASP A 117 -16.58 3.44 -0.90
C ASP A 117 -15.77 2.15 -0.93
N PHE A 118 -14.55 2.20 -0.40
CA PHE A 118 -13.61 1.11 -0.44
C PHE A 118 -12.95 0.86 0.91
N VAL A 119 -12.56 -0.40 1.10
CA VAL A 119 -11.59 -0.80 2.12
C VAL A 119 -10.39 -1.40 1.39
N LEU A 120 -9.25 -0.73 1.47
CA LEU A 120 -7.96 -1.22 0.99
C LEU A 120 -7.18 -1.82 2.14
N ARG A 121 -6.59 -3.00 1.93
CA ARG A 121 -5.69 -3.67 2.88
C ARG A 121 -4.34 -3.95 2.24
N ILE A 122 -3.29 -3.66 3.00
CA ILE A 122 -1.90 -3.94 2.65
C ILE A 122 -1.32 -4.84 3.73
N PRO A 123 -1.23 -6.16 3.50
CA PRO A 123 -0.73 -7.08 4.51
C PRO A 123 0.77 -6.86 4.75
N ALA A 124 1.20 -6.86 6.02
CA ALA A 124 2.64 -6.86 6.33
C ALA A 124 3.26 -8.27 6.31
N THR A 125 2.44 -9.32 6.46
CA THR A 125 2.86 -10.71 6.22
C THR A 125 2.30 -11.13 4.89
N LEU A 126 3.19 -11.48 3.95
CA LEU A 126 2.75 -11.95 2.65
C LEU A 126 2.02 -13.29 2.83
N LYS A 127 0.82 -13.36 2.25
CA LYS A 127 0.02 -14.58 2.23
C LYS A 127 0.10 -15.19 0.85
N PRO A 128 0.30 -16.51 0.74
CA PRO A 128 0.25 -17.16 -0.55
C PRO A 128 -1.15 -16.98 -1.13
N VAL A 129 -1.24 -16.85 -2.45
CA VAL A 129 -2.51 -16.84 -3.16
C VAL A 129 -3.22 -18.15 -2.86
N ARG A 130 -4.28 -18.09 -2.05
CA ARG A 130 -5.15 -19.24 -1.80
C ARG A 130 -6.25 -19.23 -2.86
N HIS A 131 -6.24 -20.22 -3.74
CA HIS A 131 -7.39 -20.53 -4.59
C HIS A 131 -8.49 -21.13 -3.70
N ALA A 132 -9.27 -20.29 -3.03
CA ALA A 132 -10.42 -20.73 -2.23
C ALA A 132 -11.70 -20.76 -3.07
N GLN A 133 -12.48 -21.84 -2.89
CA GLN A 133 -13.71 -22.16 -3.60
C GLN A 133 -14.83 -21.12 -3.43
N GLN A 134 -15.71 -21.09 -4.44
CA GLN A 134 -16.90 -20.27 -4.59
C GLN A 134 -17.78 -20.23 -3.33
N GLY A 135 -17.72 -19.11 -2.61
CA GLY A 135 -18.73 -18.69 -1.63
C GLY A 135 -19.51 -17.48 -2.16
N TYR A 136 -20.73 -17.27 -1.66
CA TYR A 136 -21.71 -16.28 -2.14
C TYR A 136 -21.40 -14.79 -1.83
N THR A 137 -20.22 -14.48 -1.30
CA THR A 137 -19.78 -13.09 -1.08
C THR A 137 -18.95 -12.60 -2.24
N THR A 138 -19.14 -11.35 -2.67
CA THR A 138 -18.26 -10.70 -3.66
C THR A 138 -16.81 -10.86 -3.20
N PRO A 139 -15.98 -11.61 -3.94
CA PRO A 139 -14.61 -11.86 -3.51
C PRO A 139 -13.82 -10.53 -3.53
N PRO A 140 -12.89 -10.32 -2.59
CA PRO A 140 -11.96 -9.21 -2.68
C PRO A 140 -11.23 -9.20 -4.02
N LEU A 141 -10.93 -8.00 -4.49
CA LEU A 141 -9.94 -7.80 -5.54
C LEU A 141 -8.55 -7.96 -4.94
N HIS A 142 -7.72 -8.77 -5.58
CA HIS A 142 -6.34 -9.03 -5.14
C HIS A 142 -5.35 -8.46 -6.13
N ALA A 143 -4.34 -7.75 -5.62
CA ALA A 143 -3.12 -7.51 -6.33
C ALA A 143 -2.13 -8.60 -5.95
N VAL A 144 -1.55 -9.24 -6.95
CA VAL A 144 -0.66 -10.39 -6.77
C VAL A 144 0.70 -10.08 -7.39
N ARG A 145 1.77 -10.46 -6.68
CA ARG A 145 3.15 -10.42 -7.17
C ARG A 145 3.78 -11.80 -6.97
N GLY A 146 4.07 -12.50 -8.06
CA GLY A 146 4.44 -13.92 -8.00
C GLY A 146 3.31 -14.73 -7.36
N ASP A 147 3.62 -15.43 -6.26
CA ASP A 147 2.66 -16.26 -5.53
C ASP A 147 2.03 -15.55 -4.32
N TRP A 148 2.26 -14.24 -4.16
CA TRP A 148 1.89 -13.49 -2.96
C TRP A 148 0.81 -12.45 -3.22
N VAL A 149 -0.16 -12.36 -2.30
CA VAL A 149 -1.12 -11.24 -2.25
C VAL A 149 -0.44 -10.04 -1.59
N ILE A 150 -0.31 -8.94 -2.33
CA ILE A 150 0.38 -7.71 -1.90
C ILE A 150 -0.59 -6.60 -1.49
N ALA A 151 -1.83 -6.64 -1.98
CA ALA A 151 -2.91 -5.77 -1.57
C ALA A 151 -4.27 -6.45 -1.82
N GLU A 152 -5.26 -6.11 -1.00
CA GLU A 152 -6.64 -6.59 -1.11
C GLU A 152 -7.58 -5.39 -1.06
N MET A 153 -8.63 -5.39 -1.87
CA MET A 153 -9.65 -4.34 -1.83
C MET A 153 -11.05 -4.93 -1.83
N TYR A 154 -11.90 -4.32 -1.02
CA TYR A 154 -13.31 -4.61 -0.89
C TYR A 154 -14.09 -3.34 -1.21
N TRP A 155 -15.23 -3.48 -1.86
CA TRP A 155 -16.23 -2.42 -1.86
C TRP A 155 -16.91 -2.41 -0.51
N ASP A 156 -16.97 -1.24 0.12
CA ASP A 156 -17.78 -1.08 1.32
C ASP A 156 -19.24 -0.96 0.90
N VAL A 157 -19.98 -2.06 1.06
CA VAL A 157 -21.43 -2.09 0.91
C VAL A 157 -21.99 -1.91 2.31
N GLY A 158 -22.15 -0.65 2.72
CA GLY A 158 -22.70 -0.29 4.02
C GLY A 158 -24.00 -1.03 4.38
#